data_AF-A0A2D6NX44-F1
#
_entry.id   AF-A0A2D6NX44-F1
#
_cell.length_a   1.000
_cell.length_b   1.000
_cell.length_c   1.000
_cell.angle_alpha   90.00
_cell.angle_beta   90.00
_cell.angle_gamma   90.00
#
_symmetry.space_group_name_H-M   'P 1'
#
loop_
_entity.id
_entity.type
_entity.pdbx_description
1 polymer ?
#
loop_
_entity_poly.entity_id
_entity_poly.type
_entity_poly.pdbx_seq_one_letter_code
_entity_poly.pdbx_strand_id
1 'polypeptide(L)' 'MDNLEYNPTLYSRFKSFILESKRVFRVTKKPTMEEYKAIVKVSAIGIAIIGILGFLIQILWQMIK' A
#
# COMPACT_ATOMS: atom_id res chain seq x y z
N MET A 1 20.32 12.82 33.87
CA MET A 1 19.18 12.07 34.40
C MET A 1 18.50 11.42 33.20
N ASP A 2 18.69 10.15 32.85
CA ASP A 2 19.26 9.02 33.59
C ASP A 2 20.07 8.12 32.66
N ASN A 3 21.21 7.68 33.19
CA ASN A 3 21.93 6.51 32.74
C ASN A 3 21.07 5.28 33.05
N LEU A 4 20.36 4.73 32.07
CA LEU A 4 19.72 3.44 32.20
C LEU A 4 20.05 2.60 30.97
N GLU A 5 21.09 1.79 31.14
CA GLU A 5 21.27 0.46 30.56
C GLU A 5 20.62 0.22 29.20
N TYR A 6 21.32 0.62 28.14
CA TYR A 6 20.99 0.27 26.76
C TYR A 6 21.29 -1.22 26.53
N ASN A 7 20.37 -2.07 26.97
CA ASN A 7 20.26 -3.44 26.50
C ASN A 7 19.65 -3.39 25.09
N PRO A 8 20.34 -3.83 24.01
CA PRO A 8 19.78 -3.84 22.67
C PRO A 8 18.75 -4.97 22.54
N THR A 9 17.62 -4.85 23.24
CA THR A 9 16.46 -5.69 23.01
C THR A 9 15.73 -5.18 21.76
N LEU A 10 15.18 -6.10 20.96
CA LEU A 10 14.43 -5.81 19.73
C LEU A 10 13.39 -4.69 19.92
N TYR A 11 12.82 -4.57 21.11
CA TYR A 11 11.82 -3.56 21.46
C TYR A 11 12.34 -2.12 21.33
N SER A 12 13.58 -1.82 21.75
CA SER A 12 14.13 -0.47 21.62
C SER A 12 14.39 -0.10 20.16
N ARG A 13 14.82 -1.06 19.33
CA ARG A 13 15.03 -0.87 17.89
C ARG A 13 13.71 -0.67 17.14
N PHE A 14 12.67 -1.45 17.45
CA PHE A 14 11.33 -1.26 16.89
C PHE A 14 10.75 0.11 17.27
N LYS A 15 10.90 0.54 18.52
CA LYS A 15 10.42 1.86 18.97
C LYS A 15 11.07 3.00 18.19
N SER A 16 12.38 2.93 17.98
CA SER A 16 13.12 3.92 17.18
C SER A 16 12.70 3.87 15.70
N PHE A 17 12.55 2.69 15.10
CA PHE A 17 12.13 2.52 13.70
C PHE A 17 10.73 3.10 13.43
N ILE A 18 9.78 2.88 14.35
CA ILE A 18 8.43 3.46 14.25
C ILE A 18 8.49 4.99 14.37
N LEU A 19 9.36 5.53 15.23
CA LEU A 19 9.53 6.97 15.39
C LEU A 19 10.12 7.63 14.12
N GLU A 20 11.08 6.96 13.48
CA GLU A 20 11.66 7.39 12.20
C GLU A 20 10.64 7.28 11.07
N SER A 21 9.92 6.16 10.97
CA SER A 21 8.86 5.96 9.97
C SER A 21 7.75 7.03 10.09
N LYS A 22 7.42 7.45 11.31
CA LYS A 22 6.46 8.54 11.55
C LYS A 22 6.93 9.89 10.99
N ARG A 23 8.24 10.16 11.01
CA ARG A 23 8.80 11.38 10.38
C ARG A 23 8.65 11.33 8.86
N VAL A 24 8.93 10.18 8.23
CA VAL A 24 8.74 9.99 6.79
C VAL A 24 7.28 10.20 6.39
N PHE A 25 6.34 9.62 7.15
CA PHE A 25 4.90 9.78 6.90
C PHE A 25 4.41 11.23 7.05
N ARG A 26 5.13 12.07 7.80
CA ARG A 26 4.84 13.50 7.94
C ARG A 26 5.37 14.33 6.75
N VAL A 27 6.42 13.85 6.08
CA VAL A 27 7.00 14.52 4.90
C VAL A 27 6.23 14.18 3.63
N THR A 28 5.61 13.00 3.55
CA THR A 28 4.78 12.61 2.41
C THR A 28 3.55 13.51 2.27
N LYS A 29 3.29 14.01 1.06
CA LYS A 29 2.10 14.82 0.77
C LYS A 29 0.85 13.94 0.77
N LYS A 30 -0.11 14.27 1.64
CA LYS A 30 -1.43 13.64 1.63
C LYS A 30 -2.15 14.03 0.32
N PRO A 31 -2.67 13.07 -0.47
CA PRO A 31 -3.32 13.39 -1.73
C PRO A 31 -4.57 14.24 -1.50
N THR A 32 -4.81 15.17 -2.42
CA THR A 32 -6.08 15.90 -2.46
C THR A 32 -7.19 15.01 -3.02
N MET A 33 -8.44 15.35 -2.71
CA MET A 33 -9.60 14.54 -3.15
C MET A 33 -9.74 14.49 -4.68
N GLU A 34 -9.22 15.48 -5.40
CA GLU A 34 -9.22 15.53 -6.86
C GLU A 34 -8.21 14.54 -7.45
N GLU A 35 -6.95 14.59 -6.99
CA GLU A 35 -5.89 13.64 -7.39
C GLU A 35 -6.29 12.20 -7.07
N TYR A 36 -6.84 11.97 -5.88
CA TYR A 36 -7.31 10.64 -5.47
C TYR A 36 -8.39 10.10 -6.42
N LYS A 37 -9.40 10.91 -6.74
CA LYS A 37 -10.46 10.50 -7.68
C LYS A 37 -9.91 10.23 -9.08
N ALA A 38 -8.94 11.02 -9.54
CA ALA A 38 -8.31 10.78 -10.84
C ALA A 38 -7.58 9.43 -10.87
N ILE A 39 -6.74 9.15 -9.87
CA ILE A 39 -5.99 7.90 -9.76
C ILE A 39 -6.95 6.70 -9.67
N VAL A 40 -7.98 6.80 -8.82
CA VAL A 40 -8.96 5.72 -8.65
C VAL A 40 -9.74 5.46 -9.93
N LYS A 41 -10.18 6.50 -10.65
CA LYS A 41 -10.90 6.33 -11.92
C LYS A 41 -10.06 5.61 -12.96
N VAL A 42 -8.81 6.06 -13.16
CA VAL A 42 -7.90 5.44 -14.14
C VAL A 42 -7.56 4.00 -13.76
N SER A 43 -7.26 3.76 -12.49
CA SER A 43 -6.94 2.42 -11.98
C SER A 43 -8.14 1.47 -12.10
N ALA A 44 -9.35 1.94 -11.77
CA ALA A 44 -10.58 1.16 -11.89
C ALA A 44 -10.85 0.75 -13.34
N ILE A 45 -10.61 1.63 -14.31
CA ILE A 45 -10.74 1.31 -15.74
C ILE A 45 -9.74 0.21 -16.13
N GLY A 46 -8.48 0.32 -15.70
CA GLY A 46 -7.46 -0.70 -15.99
C GLY A 46 -7.81 -2.07 -15.41
N ILE A 47 -8.24 -2.12 -14.15
CA ILE A 47 -8.66 -3.36 -13.49
C ILE A 47 -9.89 -3.96 -14.18
N ALA A 48 -10.86 -3.13 -14.59
CA ALA A 48 -12.04 -3.60 -15.29
C ALA A 48 -11.68 -4.25 -16.64
N ILE A 49 -10.79 -3.63 -17.42
CA ILE A 49 -10.35 -4.19 -18.72
C ILE A 49 -9.66 -5.54 -18.52
N ILE A 50 -8.70 -5.61 -17.60
CA ILE A 50 -7.96 -6.85 -17.33
C ILE A 50 -8.90 -7.93 -16.79
N GLY A 51 -9.82 -7.55 -15.89
CA GLY A 51 -10.82 -8.45 -15.32
C GLY A 51 -11.75 -9.03 -16.38
N ILE A 52 -12.23 -8.20 -17.31
CA ILE A 52 -13.07 -8.65 -18.44
C ILE A 52 -12.28 -9.57 -19.36
N LEU A 53 -11.03 -9.24 -19.71
CA LEU A 53 -10.19 -10.09 -20.55
C LEU A 53 -9.97 -11.47 -19.92
N GLY A 54 -9.62 -11.52 -18.63
CA GLY A 54 -9.46 -12.77 -17.90
C GLY A 54 -10.78 -13.55 -17.79
N PHE A 55 -11.89 -12.86 -17.56
CA PHE A 55 -13.23 -13.46 -17.49
C PHE A 55 -13.66 -14.07 -18.83
N LEU A 56 -13.41 -13.39 -19.95
CA LEU A 56 -13.70 -13.91 -21.28
C LEU A 56 -12.90 -15.18 -21.58
N ILE A 57 -11.60 -15.19 -21.26
CA ILE A 57 -10.75 -16.39 -21.43
C ILE A 57 -11.31 -17.56 -20.61
N GLN A 58 -11.69 -17.31 -19.35
CA GLN A 58 -12.25 -18.33 -18.47
C GLN A 58 -13.57 -18.90 -19.00
N ILE A 59 -14.47 -18.05 -19.52
CA ILE A 59 -15.74 -18.48 -20.13
C ILE A 59 -15.46 -19.38 -21.33
N LEU A 60 -14.56 -18.96 -22.23
CA LEU A 60 -14.24 -19.75 -23.42
C LEU A 60 -13.64 -21.10 -23.04
N TRP A 61 -12.77 -21.13 -22.02
CA TRP A 61 -12.21 -22.37 -21.51
C TRP A 61 -13.27 -23.30 -20.92
N GLN A 62 -14.24 -22.75 -20.18
CA GLN A 62 -15.35 -23.49 -19.59
C GLN A 62 -16.33 -24.01 -20.64
N MET A 63 -16.49 -23.34 -21.78
CA MET A 63 -17.35 -23.83 -22.87
C MET A 63 -16.72 -24.94 -23.70
N ILE A 64 -15.38 -24.93 -23.83
CA ILE A 64 -14.65 -25.95 -24.59
C ILE A 64 -14.43 -27.22 -23.76
N LYS A 65 -14.37 -27.11 -22.43
CA LYS A 65 -14.23 -28.23 -21.50
C LYS A 65 -15.58 -28.78 -21.06
#